data_AF-A0A4R8GT56-F1
#
_entry.id   AF-A0A4R8GT56-F1
#
_cell.length_a   1.000
_cell.length_b   1.000
_cell.length_c   1.000
_cell.angle_alpha   90.00
_cell.angle_beta   90.00
_cell.angle_gamma   90.00
#
_symmetry.space_group_name_H-M   'P 1'
#
loop_
_entity.id
_entity.type
_entity.pdbx_description
1 polymer ?
#
loop_
_entity_poly.entity_id
_entity_poly.type
_entity_poly.pdbx_seq_one_letter_code
_entity_poly.pdbx_strand_id
1 'polypeptide(L)'
;MRKINMIILILLVSVLLLMTNNSLALAQKSDELYSVTFKVTVPKNTPLEDNIYVVGDFNEWPDKGGMKLTRNEDYTYSFTLTKAANTIIQYKFSRGDWSKVEEKKNGKDIHNRVYTFKEDNQVVELKIARWTDLGNKSSRGVTVGDKINSISTVTFKVTVPNNTPLEDNIYAAGTFNDWPDRGGRKLNRNEDYTYSFTLTKPIGNIIQYKLTRGNWSKVEVQENGTDIYNRMYTFSKEDQTVEIKVARWADLGRKSPEVMTIGDKLNSTVSGNIKVIKKFNSKKLDRKPDIQIYLPSDYNKGNKRYPVLYMQDGQNLFDNTIADDLEWKADETVEKLFKKSKIDGIIIVGVNHAESNRSIEYSPWTDEPYINNAMGDKYLEFLVKELKPYIDKNYRTLSDREHTGIAGSEMGGLISFYGGLKYQDIFSKIGAFSPAFWIANGRIYDSVMEIGKEEEMNIYLYTGGKELGKSQLDRQVVNNNYYMADLLKESGFSSDEVKLVVDPKGTQDEKYWSKWFEDGLLWLYKK
;
A
#
# COMPACT_ATOMS: atom_id res chain seq x y z
N MET A 1 -56.91 31.76 -28.80
CA MET A 1 -55.62 32.10 -28.15
C MET A 1 -55.19 31.14 -27.05
N ARG A 2 -56.06 30.67 -26.13
CA ARG A 2 -55.62 29.75 -25.03
C ARG A 2 -55.15 28.35 -25.44
N LYS A 3 -55.72 27.71 -26.48
CA LYS A 3 -55.32 26.36 -26.92
C LYS A 3 -53.97 26.31 -27.66
N ILE A 4 -53.62 27.36 -28.39
CA ILE A 4 -52.36 27.45 -29.14
C ILE A 4 -51.18 27.63 -28.17
N ASN A 5 -51.35 28.43 -27.11
CA ASN A 5 -50.31 28.61 -26.09
C ASN A 5 -50.04 27.33 -25.28
N MET A 6 -51.03 26.46 -25.09
CA MET A 6 -50.84 25.20 -24.36
C MET A 6 -50.08 24.17 -25.19
N ILE A 7 -50.31 24.11 -26.50
CA ILE A 7 -49.59 23.21 -27.42
C ILE A 7 -48.12 23.65 -27.56
N ILE A 8 -47.87 24.95 -27.66
CA ILE A 8 -46.51 25.51 -27.73
C ILE A 8 -45.74 25.25 -26.42
N LEU A 9 -46.42 25.37 -25.27
CA LEU A 9 -45.81 25.09 -23.97
C LEU A 9 -45.48 23.59 -23.80
N ILE A 10 -46.35 22.68 -24.24
CA ILE A 10 -46.09 21.24 -24.21
C ILE A 10 -44.93 20.88 -25.15
N LEU A 11 -44.87 21.46 -26.36
CA LEU A 11 -43.75 21.26 -27.29
C LEU A 11 -42.42 21.80 -26.72
N LEU A 12 -42.42 22.97 -26.09
CA LEU A 12 -41.22 23.52 -25.45
C LEU A 12 -40.74 22.67 -24.27
N VAL A 13 -41.65 22.17 -23.43
CA VAL A 13 -41.29 21.26 -22.32
C VAL A 13 -40.80 19.92 -22.85
N SER A 14 -41.37 19.41 -23.94
CA SER A 14 -40.94 18.14 -24.57
C SER A 14 -39.57 18.25 -25.21
N VAL A 15 -39.29 19.37 -25.91
CA VAL A 15 -37.98 19.65 -26.51
C VAL A 15 -36.94 19.89 -25.42
N LEU A 16 -37.30 20.59 -24.34
CA LEU A 16 -36.40 20.77 -23.19
C LEU A 16 -36.09 19.44 -22.50
N LEU A 17 -37.09 18.55 -22.31
CA LEU A 17 -36.89 17.20 -21.76
C LEU A 17 -36.01 16.31 -22.67
N LEU A 18 -36.19 16.40 -23.99
CA LEU A 18 -35.39 15.68 -24.98
C LEU A 18 -33.95 16.21 -25.04
N MET A 19 -33.77 17.53 -24.92
CA MET A 19 -32.44 18.13 -24.84
C MET A 19 -31.74 17.79 -23.52
N THR A 20 -32.44 17.77 -22.38
CA THR A 20 -31.86 17.34 -21.09
C THR A 20 -31.55 15.85 -21.05
N ASN A 21 -32.38 15.00 -21.66
CA ASN A 21 -32.12 13.56 -21.72
C ASN A 21 -30.98 13.21 -22.69
N ASN A 22 -30.85 13.92 -23.82
CA ASN A 22 -29.70 13.74 -24.71
C ASN A 22 -28.42 14.31 -24.13
N SER A 23 -28.46 15.41 -23.38
CA SER A 23 -27.27 15.91 -22.68
C SER A 23 -26.90 15.07 -21.46
N LEU A 24 -27.86 14.45 -20.76
CA LEU A 24 -27.57 13.41 -19.77
C LEU A 24 -27.02 12.13 -20.39
N ALA A 25 -27.50 11.70 -21.56
CA ALA A 25 -27.00 10.50 -22.26
C ALA A 25 -25.63 10.72 -22.92
N LEU A 26 -25.34 11.94 -23.42
CA LEU A 26 -24.02 12.33 -23.92
C LEU A 26 -23.02 12.60 -22.78
N ALA A 27 -23.48 13.12 -21.64
CA ALA A 27 -22.66 13.25 -20.43
C ALA A 27 -22.42 11.89 -19.74
N GLN A 28 -23.35 10.93 -19.83
CA GLN A 28 -23.15 9.57 -19.31
C GLN A 28 -22.19 8.73 -20.15
N LYS A 29 -21.97 9.08 -21.42
CA LYS A 29 -21.07 8.33 -22.31
C LYS A 29 -19.62 8.83 -22.30
N SER A 30 -19.33 10.02 -21.76
CA SER A 30 -17.99 10.62 -21.76
C SER A 30 -17.07 10.13 -20.64
N ASP A 31 -17.60 9.44 -19.63
CA ASP A 31 -16.85 8.98 -18.45
C ASP A 31 -16.42 7.51 -18.55
N GLU A 32 -16.81 6.81 -19.60
CA GLU A 32 -16.43 5.43 -19.82
C GLU A 32 -14.97 5.38 -20.28
N LEU A 33 -14.11 4.79 -19.44
CA LEU A 33 -12.70 4.65 -19.71
C LEU A 33 -12.43 3.29 -20.38
N TYR A 34 -11.62 3.32 -21.42
CA TYR A 34 -11.26 2.12 -22.17
C TYR A 34 -9.78 1.84 -21.99
N SER A 35 -9.49 0.58 -21.64
CA SER A 35 -8.13 0.11 -21.42
C SER A 35 -7.52 -0.40 -22.72
N VAL A 36 -6.34 0.11 -23.04
CA VAL A 36 -5.56 -0.31 -24.20
C VAL A 36 -4.24 -0.85 -23.72
N THR A 37 -4.02 -2.15 -23.95
CA THR A 37 -2.74 -2.80 -23.68
C THR A 37 -1.86 -2.74 -24.93
N PHE A 38 -0.75 -2.05 -24.83
CA PHE A 38 0.26 -1.99 -25.89
C PHE A 38 1.27 -3.11 -25.67
N LYS A 39 1.36 -4.05 -26.61
CA LYS A 39 2.42 -5.07 -26.64
C LYS A 39 3.54 -4.61 -27.56
N VAL A 40 4.73 -4.41 -27.01
CA VAL A 40 5.87 -3.78 -27.67
C VAL A 40 6.97 -4.81 -27.90
N THR A 41 7.27 -5.10 -29.15
CA THR A 41 8.44 -5.88 -29.54
C THR A 41 9.65 -4.97 -29.70
N VAL A 42 10.75 -5.30 -29.02
CA VAL A 42 12.01 -4.55 -29.10
C VAL A 42 12.99 -5.15 -30.12
N PRO A 43 13.98 -4.39 -30.63
CA PRO A 43 15.04 -4.92 -31.47
C PRO A 43 15.82 -6.03 -30.77
N LYS A 44 16.28 -7.03 -31.54
CA LYS A 44 17.04 -8.16 -31.00
C LYS A 44 18.29 -7.77 -30.22
N ASN A 45 18.96 -6.69 -30.60
CA ASN A 45 20.16 -6.17 -29.92
C ASN A 45 19.83 -5.32 -28.67
N THR A 46 18.59 -5.33 -28.18
CA THR A 46 18.23 -4.66 -26.93
C THR A 46 18.83 -5.42 -25.74
N PRO A 47 19.64 -4.77 -24.87
CA PRO A 47 20.18 -5.38 -23.66
C PRO A 47 19.07 -5.83 -22.70
N LEU A 48 19.22 -7.00 -22.09
CA LEU A 48 18.22 -7.57 -21.17
C LEU A 48 18.20 -6.88 -19.80
N GLU A 49 19.29 -6.25 -19.40
CA GLU A 49 19.42 -5.49 -18.16
C GLU A 49 18.71 -4.12 -18.23
N ASP A 50 18.42 -3.63 -19.43
CA ASP A 50 17.80 -2.32 -19.61
C ASP A 50 16.30 -2.37 -19.35
N ASN A 51 15.85 -1.34 -18.62
CA ASN A 51 14.43 -1.04 -18.52
C ASN A 51 13.98 -0.32 -19.79
N ILE A 52 12.79 -0.68 -20.27
CA ILE A 52 12.13 0.03 -21.36
C ILE A 52 11.08 0.93 -20.75
N TYR A 53 11.02 2.17 -21.22
CA TYR A 53 10.07 3.17 -20.76
C TYR A 53 9.24 3.68 -21.94
N VAL A 54 8.01 4.07 -21.65
CA VAL A 54 7.19 4.91 -22.53
C VAL A 54 7.08 6.31 -21.92
N VAL A 55 7.23 7.30 -22.77
CA VAL A 55 7.29 8.72 -22.45
C VAL A 55 6.30 9.43 -23.35
N GLY A 56 5.38 10.23 -22.82
CA GLY A 56 4.30 10.83 -23.60
C GLY A 56 3.45 11.80 -22.80
N ASP A 57 2.32 12.22 -23.39
CA ASP A 57 1.41 13.21 -22.79
C ASP A 57 0.87 12.76 -21.43
N PHE A 58 0.77 11.44 -21.20
CA PHE A 58 0.21 10.85 -19.99
C PHE A 58 1.21 10.74 -18.82
N ASN A 59 2.47 11.13 -19.02
CA ASN A 59 3.45 11.24 -17.95
C ASN A 59 4.37 12.45 -18.13
N GLU A 60 3.93 13.48 -18.85
CA GLU A 60 4.57 14.79 -18.99
C GLU A 60 5.98 14.80 -19.62
N TRP A 61 6.26 13.88 -20.55
CA TRP A 61 7.49 13.89 -21.35
C TRP A 61 8.83 14.00 -20.55
N PRO A 62 9.06 13.17 -19.50
CA PRO A 62 10.24 13.30 -18.65
C PRO A 62 11.55 13.10 -19.39
N ASP A 63 12.56 13.90 -19.02
CA ASP A 63 13.92 13.83 -19.61
C ASP A 63 14.67 12.53 -19.31
N LYS A 64 14.31 11.87 -18.20
CA LYS A 64 14.87 10.58 -17.76
C LYS A 64 13.77 9.67 -17.24
N GLY A 65 13.86 8.39 -17.58
CA GLY A 65 12.88 7.38 -17.21
C GLY A 65 11.61 7.46 -18.06
N GLY A 66 10.47 7.53 -17.37
CA GLY A 66 9.13 7.42 -17.93
C GLY A 66 8.32 6.33 -17.23
N MET A 67 7.18 5.97 -17.82
CA MET A 67 6.40 4.82 -17.37
C MET A 67 7.14 3.56 -17.80
N LYS A 68 7.62 2.78 -16.82
CA LYS A 68 8.37 1.56 -17.10
C LYS A 68 7.43 0.47 -17.62
N LEU A 69 7.81 -0.16 -18.73
CA LEU A 69 7.07 -1.29 -19.29
C LEU A 69 7.37 -2.58 -18.52
N THR A 70 6.37 -3.45 -18.45
CA THR A 70 6.48 -4.81 -17.92
C THR A 70 7.07 -5.72 -19.00
N ARG A 71 8.15 -6.44 -18.69
CA ARG A 71 8.71 -7.45 -19.60
C ARG A 71 7.91 -8.75 -19.50
N ASN A 72 7.43 -9.24 -20.63
CA ASN A 72 6.67 -10.49 -20.75
C ASN A 72 7.62 -11.70 -20.92
N GLU A 73 7.08 -12.92 -20.76
CA GLU A 73 7.86 -14.17 -20.85
C GLU A 73 8.49 -14.43 -22.23
N ASP A 74 7.89 -13.89 -23.30
CA ASP A 74 8.36 -13.97 -24.68
C ASP A 74 9.35 -12.86 -25.07
N TYR A 75 9.84 -12.11 -24.08
CA TYR A 75 10.74 -10.96 -24.24
C TYR A 75 10.15 -9.77 -25.03
N THR A 76 8.84 -9.75 -25.22
CA THR A 76 8.12 -8.51 -25.51
C THR A 76 7.90 -7.72 -24.23
N TYR A 77 7.48 -6.46 -24.37
CA TYR A 77 7.18 -5.58 -23.28
C TYR A 77 5.71 -5.15 -23.35
N SER A 78 5.08 -4.82 -22.24
CA SER A 78 3.70 -4.35 -22.23
C SER A 78 3.49 -3.20 -21.26
N PHE A 79 2.53 -2.35 -21.60
CA PHE A 79 1.94 -1.37 -20.69
C PHE A 79 0.47 -1.19 -21.07
N THR A 80 -0.36 -0.81 -20.10
CA THR A 80 -1.78 -0.54 -20.32
C THR A 80 -2.05 0.90 -19.94
N LEU A 81 -2.77 1.61 -20.81
CA LEU A 81 -3.32 2.92 -20.50
C LEU A 81 -4.83 2.85 -20.53
N THR A 82 -5.46 3.57 -19.62
CA THR A 82 -6.92 3.68 -19.52
C THR A 82 -7.28 5.15 -19.67
N LYS A 83 -8.02 5.48 -20.73
CA LYS A 83 -8.48 6.85 -21.04
C LYS A 83 -9.89 6.81 -21.63
N ALA A 84 -10.59 7.93 -21.58
CA ALA A 84 -11.90 8.06 -22.23
C ALA A 84 -11.78 7.86 -23.74
N ALA A 85 -12.83 7.35 -24.38
CA ALA A 85 -12.87 7.21 -25.84
C ALA A 85 -12.59 8.55 -26.54
N ASN A 86 -11.97 8.47 -27.71
CA ASN A 86 -11.51 9.59 -28.53
C ASN A 86 -10.39 10.45 -27.91
N THR A 87 -9.88 10.12 -26.71
CA THR A 87 -8.65 10.72 -26.18
C THR A 87 -7.50 10.44 -27.15
N ILE A 88 -6.73 11.47 -27.49
CA ILE A 88 -5.54 11.35 -28.33
C ILE A 88 -4.31 11.51 -27.45
N ILE A 89 -3.37 10.58 -27.55
CA ILE A 89 -2.08 10.65 -26.85
C ILE A 89 -0.93 10.64 -27.85
N GLN A 90 0.11 11.38 -27.54
CA GLN A 90 1.42 11.31 -28.17
C GLN A 90 2.44 10.66 -27.23
N TYR A 91 3.33 9.83 -27.78
CA TYR A 91 4.36 9.13 -26.99
C TYR A 91 5.58 8.65 -27.81
N LYS A 92 6.65 8.29 -27.12
CA LYS A 92 7.87 7.63 -27.61
C LYS A 92 8.37 6.59 -26.60
N PHE A 93 9.20 5.65 -27.05
CA PHE A 93 9.90 4.69 -26.19
C PHE A 93 11.37 5.06 -25.96
N SER A 94 11.87 4.82 -24.75
CA SER A 94 13.28 5.03 -24.38
C SER A 94 13.83 3.89 -23.53
N ARG A 95 15.15 3.81 -23.40
CA ARG A 95 15.85 2.97 -22.42
C ARG A 95 16.36 3.76 -21.21
N GLY A 96 15.66 4.84 -20.86
CA GLY A 96 15.89 5.61 -19.63
C GLY A 96 16.28 7.07 -19.82
N ASP A 97 16.62 7.52 -21.03
CA ASP A 97 16.82 8.93 -21.35
C ASP A 97 16.74 9.17 -22.88
N TRP A 98 16.70 10.44 -23.29
CA TRP A 98 16.61 10.85 -24.70
C TRP A 98 17.81 10.48 -25.57
N SER A 99 18.96 10.10 -24.98
CA SER A 99 20.09 9.59 -25.76
C SER A 99 19.88 8.13 -26.20
N LYS A 100 18.92 7.42 -25.61
CA LYS A 100 18.58 6.01 -25.86
C LYS A 100 17.11 5.85 -26.28
N VAL A 101 16.65 6.66 -27.24
CA VAL A 101 15.26 6.72 -27.73
C VAL A 101 15.07 5.87 -28.98
N GLU A 102 13.84 5.49 -29.28
CA GLU A 102 13.51 4.77 -30.52
C GLU A 102 13.76 5.60 -31.79
N GLU A 103 14.11 4.92 -32.89
CA GLU A 103 14.32 5.51 -34.21
C GLU A 103 13.65 4.69 -35.32
N LYS A 104 13.54 5.31 -36.51
CA LYS A 104 13.21 4.58 -37.74
C LYS A 104 14.33 3.60 -38.08
N LYS A 105 13.99 2.54 -38.83
CA LYS A 105 14.95 1.50 -39.27
C LYS A 105 16.16 2.07 -40.02
N ASN A 106 16.02 3.21 -40.68
CA ASN A 106 17.09 3.90 -41.41
C ASN A 106 17.95 4.83 -40.54
N GLY A 107 17.75 4.86 -39.22
CA GLY A 107 18.49 5.69 -38.27
C GLY A 107 18.12 7.17 -38.31
N LYS A 108 16.97 7.52 -38.92
CA LYS A 108 16.40 8.87 -38.80
C LYS A 108 15.47 8.91 -37.59
N ASP A 109 15.35 10.11 -37.01
CA ASP A 109 14.38 10.36 -35.95
C ASP A 109 12.96 9.93 -36.37
N ILE A 110 12.26 9.36 -35.40
CA ILE A 110 10.85 9.01 -35.52
C ILE A 110 10.04 10.11 -34.84
N HIS A 111 8.97 10.57 -35.48
CA HIS A 111 8.04 11.49 -34.82
C HIS A 111 7.35 10.78 -33.66
N ASN A 112 6.78 11.56 -32.74
CA ASN A 112 5.95 11.03 -31.66
C ASN A 112 4.87 10.11 -32.26
N ARG A 113 4.73 8.93 -31.68
CA ARG A 113 3.63 8.01 -32.00
C ARG A 113 2.34 8.64 -31.49
N VAL A 114 1.24 8.42 -32.22
CA VAL A 114 -0.07 8.92 -31.86
C VAL A 114 -1.03 7.75 -31.71
N TYR A 115 -1.83 7.75 -30.64
CA TYR A 115 -2.91 6.78 -30.47
C TYR A 115 -4.20 7.47 -30.07
N THR A 116 -5.32 7.05 -30.66
CA THR A 116 -6.67 7.52 -30.32
C THR A 116 -7.42 6.38 -29.66
N PHE A 117 -7.92 6.62 -28.45
CA PHE A 117 -8.70 5.64 -27.70
C PHE A 117 -10.05 5.39 -28.38
N LYS A 118 -10.47 4.13 -28.41
CA LYS A 118 -11.73 3.68 -28.99
C LYS A 118 -12.70 3.30 -27.88
N GLU A 119 -13.98 3.17 -28.21
CA GLU A 119 -15.04 2.71 -27.30
C GLU A 119 -14.98 1.18 -27.04
N ASP A 120 -13.78 0.61 -26.93
CA ASP A 120 -13.55 -0.78 -26.59
C ASP A 120 -12.14 -1.00 -26.00
N ASN A 121 -12.00 -2.05 -25.18
CA ASN A 121 -10.68 -2.47 -24.71
C ASN A 121 -9.91 -3.09 -25.88
N GLN A 122 -8.67 -2.65 -26.08
CA GLN A 122 -7.87 -3.06 -27.25
C GLN A 122 -6.51 -3.63 -26.83
N VAL A 123 -5.98 -4.52 -27.66
CA VAL A 123 -4.56 -4.88 -27.62
C VAL A 123 -3.91 -4.34 -28.89
N VAL A 124 -2.91 -3.48 -28.73
CA VAL A 124 -2.20 -2.85 -29.83
C VAL A 124 -0.78 -3.39 -29.87
N GLU A 125 -0.41 -4.03 -30.98
CA GLU A 125 0.94 -4.52 -31.18
C GLU A 125 1.82 -3.46 -31.83
N LEU A 126 2.93 -3.15 -31.19
CA LEU A 126 3.91 -2.17 -31.60
C LEU A 126 5.28 -2.82 -31.74
N LYS A 127 6.08 -2.24 -32.64
CA LYS A 127 7.46 -2.65 -32.83
C LYS A 127 8.38 -1.44 -32.80
N ILE A 128 9.42 -1.54 -31.99
CA ILE A 128 10.55 -0.61 -32.00
C ILE A 128 11.55 -1.19 -33.00
N ALA A 129 11.90 -0.40 -34.01
CA ALA A 129 12.77 -0.86 -35.08
C ALA A 129 14.25 -0.82 -34.68
N ARG A 130 14.63 0.18 -33.89
CA ARG A 130 16.02 0.51 -33.56
C ARG A 130 16.09 1.50 -32.39
N TRP A 131 17.21 1.51 -31.68
CA TRP A 131 17.58 2.51 -30.67
C TRP A 131 18.68 3.45 -31.20
N THR A 132 18.62 4.74 -30.85
CA THR A 132 19.58 5.79 -31.25
C THR A 132 21.04 5.39 -30.99
N ASP A 133 21.35 4.90 -29.79
CA ASP A 133 22.71 4.66 -29.32
C ASP A 133 23.26 3.27 -29.70
N LEU A 134 22.41 2.27 -29.94
CA LEU A 134 22.86 0.93 -30.36
C LEU A 134 23.04 0.83 -31.87
N GLY A 135 22.28 1.62 -32.63
CA GLY A 135 22.25 1.54 -34.07
C GLY A 135 22.00 0.13 -34.61
N ASN A 136 22.85 -0.34 -35.53
CA ASN A 136 22.88 -1.74 -36.00
C ASN A 136 23.97 -2.58 -35.31
N LYS A 137 24.63 -2.04 -34.28
CA LYS A 137 25.76 -2.71 -33.62
C LYS A 137 25.24 -3.66 -32.55
N SER A 138 25.98 -4.75 -32.30
CA SER A 138 25.78 -5.60 -31.14
C SER A 138 26.13 -4.82 -29.87
N SER A 139 25.25 -4.84 -28.88
CA SER A 139 25.51 -4.25 -27.55
C SER A 139 26.54 -5.07 -26.77
N ARG A 140 27.22 -4.44 -25.80
CA ARG A 140 28.05 -5.15 -24.81
C ARG A 140 27.14 -5.74 -23.73
N GLY A 141 26.54 -6.92 -23.97
CA GLY A 141 25.62 -7.57 -23.03
C GLY A 141 24.81 -8.68 -23.70
N VAL A 142 24.11 -9.50 -22.91
CA VAL A 142 23.17 -10.50 -23.46
C VAL A 142 21.94 -9.78 -23.99
N THR A 143 21.58 -10.08 -25.22
CA THR A 143 20.50 -9.40 -25.94
C THR A 143 19.30 -10.30 -26.12
N VAL A 144 18.12 -9.70 -26.36
CA VAL A 144 16.87 -10.42 -26.65
C VAL A 144 17.02 -11.43 -27.82
N GLY A 145 17.98 -11.19 -28.73
CA GLY A 145 18.25 -12.06 -29.87
C GLY A 145 19.25 -13.19 -29.65
N ASP A 146 19.97 -13.21 -28.53
CA ASP A 146 20.88 -14.30 -28.21
C ASP A 146 20.05 -15.53 -27.80
N LYS A 147 20.43 -16.73 -28.23
CA LYS A 147 19.71 -17.96 -27.83
C LYS A 147 19.79 -18.12 -26.31
N ILE A 148 18.76 -17.68 -25.59
CA ILE A 148 18.67 -17.82 -24.12
C ILE A 148 18.34 -19.28 -23.81
N ASN A 149 19.40 -20.11 -23.75
CA ASN A 149 19.33 -21.49 -23.27
C ASN A 149 19.86 -21.65 -21.84
N SER A 150 20.22 -20.56 -21.15
CA SER A 150 20.75 -20.64 -19.79
C SER A 150 19.62 -20.59 -18.75
N ILE A 151 19.09 -21.76 -18.44
CA ILE A 151 18.28 -22.02 -17.25
C ILE A 151 19.18 -22.10 -16.01
N SER A 152 18.68 -21.63 -14.87
CA SER A 152 19.29 -21.86 -13.57
C SER A 152 18.38 -22.74 -12.73
N THR A 153 18.98 -23.74 -12.09
CA THR A 153 18.30 -24.66 -11.18
C THR A 153 18.77 -24.35 -9.77
N VAL A 154 17.86 -23.90 -8.92
CA VAL A 154 18.16 -23.42 -7.57
C VAL A 154 17.42 -24.27 -6.56
N THR A 155 18.15 -24.78 -5.57
CA THR A 155 17.59 -25.53 -4.45
C THR A 155 17.39 -24.62 -3.25
N PHE A 156 16.15 -24.50 -2.79
CA PHE A 156 15.81 -23.75 -1.58
C PHE A 156 15.84 -24.71 -0.40
N LYS A 157 16.82 -24.56 0.49
CA LYS A 157 16.95 -25.35 1.72
C LYS A 157 16.30 -24.57 2.88
N VAL A 158 15.28 -25.15 3.48
CA VAL A 158 14.41 -24.53 4.49
C VAL A 158 14.62 -25.17 5.86
N THR A 159 15.02 -24.38 6.84
CA THR A 159 15.05 -24.73 8.25
C THR A 159 13.79 -24.19 8.92
N VAL A 160 13.10 -25.04 9.68
CA VAL A 160 11.85 -24.68 10.39
C VAL A 160 12.08 -24.62 11.90
N PRO A 161 11.22 -23.91 12.67
CA PRO A 161 11.32 -23.84 14.13
C PRO A 161 11.16 -25.20 14.81
N ASN A 162 11.79 -25.40 15.96
CA ASN A 162 11.76 -26.68 16.70
C ASN A 162 10.36 -27.11 17.16
N ASN A 163 9.42 -26.18 17.29
CA ASN A 163 8.02 -26.47 17.64
C ASN A 163 7.16 -26.84 16.42
N THR A 164 7.75 -27.00 15.23
CA THR A 164 7.03 -27.46 14.03
C THR A 164 6.60 -28.93 14.22
N PRO A 165 5.30 -29.27 14.17
CA PRO A 165 4.82 -30.64 14.30
C PRO A 165 5.44 -31.56 13.23
N LEU A 166 5.85 -32.76 13.64
CA LEU A 166 6.60 -33.69 12.77
C LEU A 166 5.72 -34.31 11.68
N GLU A 167 4.41 -34.35 11.90
CA GLU A 167 3.39 -34.84 10.97
C GLU A 167 2.97 -33.81 9.92
N ASP A 168 3.27 -32.53 10.14
CA ASP A 168 2.88 -31.46 9.22
C ASP A 168 3.82 -31.42 8.01
N ASN A 169 3.22 -31.27 6.83
CA ASN A 169 3.94 -31.08 5.59
C ASN A 169 4.24 -29.59 5.37
N ILE A 170 5.45 -29.27 4.90
CA ILE A 170 5.83 -27.91 4.53
C ILE A 170 5.60 -27.69 3.04
N TYR A 171 5.03 -26.54 2.70
CA TYR A 171 4.73 -26.15 1.33
C TYR A 171 5.30 -24.76 1.02
N ALA A 172 5.65 -24.55 -0.24
CA ALA A 172 5.89 -23.22 -0.81
C ALA A 172 4.72 -22.83 -1.72
N ALA A 173 4.10 -21.69 -1.45
CA ALA A 173 3.09 -21.06 -2.29
C ALA A 173 3.68 -19.77 -2.87
N GLY A 174 3.56 -19.54 -4.16
CA GLY A 174 4.21 -18.41 -4.83
C GLY A 174 3.79 -18.23 -6.28
N THR A 175 4.46 -17.31 -6.98
CA THR A 175 4.21 -17.00 -8.39
C THR A 175 4.49 -18.16 -9.34
N PHE A 176 5.20 -19.20 -8.89
CA PHE A 176 5.51 -20.38 -9.70
C PHE A 176 4.44 -21.48 -9.62
N ASN A 177 3.41 -21.31 -8.79
CA ASN A 177 2.29 -22.23 -8.64
C ASN A 177 0.96 -21.52 -8.30
N ASP A 178 0.85 -20.23 -8.65
CA ASP A 178 -0.37 -19.42 -8.55
C ASP A 178 -0.96 -19.32 -7.13
N TRP A 179 -0.10 -19.20 -6.11
CA TRP A 179 -0.50 -18.89 -4.71
C TRP A 179 -1.68 -19.70 -4.16
N PRO A 180 -1.59 -21.04 -4.11
CA PRO A 180 -2.74 -21.88 -3.77
C PRO A 180 -3.10 -21.76 -2.28
N ASP A 181 -4.41 -21.68 -1.99
CA ASP A 181 -4.96 -21.57 -0.63
C ASP A 181 -4.69 -22.80 0.25
N ARG A 182 -4.48 -23.95 -0.38
CA ARG A 182 -4.17 -25.21 0.31
C ARG A 182 -3.06 -25.96 -0.40
N GLY A 183 -2.04 -26.35 0.36
CA GLY A 183 -1.03 -27.31 -0.05
C GLY A 183 -0.33 -27.02 -1.38
N GLY A 184 0.49 -25.96 -1.43
CA GLY A 184 1.26 -25.58 -2.62
C GLY A 184 2.34 -26.58 -3.06
N ARG A 185 3.52 -26.11 -3.46
CA ARG A 185 4.62 -27.01 -3.79
C ARG A 185 5.13 -27.64 -2.50
N LYS A 186 4.82 -28.92 -2.31
CA LYS A 186 5.30 -29.68 -1.15
C LYS A 186 6.84 -29.76 -1.16
N LEU A 187 7.45 -29.50 -0.02
CA LEU A 187 8.90 -29.64 0.18
C LEU A 187 9.25 -31.07 0.56
N ASN A 188 10.43 -31.51 0.13
CA ASN A 188 11.03 -32.77 0.54
C ASN A 188 11.72 -32.59 1.88
N ARG A 189 11.50 -33.51 2.82
CA ARG A 189 12.21 -33.53 4.11
C ARG A 189 13.55 -34.25 3.95
N ASN A 190 14.62 -33.62 4.40
CA ASN A 190 15.99 -34.13 4.35
C ASN A 190 16.35 -34.91 5.64
N GLU A 191 17.46 -35.66 5.62
CA GLU A 191 17.93 -36.46 6.78
C GLU A 191 18.29 -35.60 8.01
N ASP A 192 18.72 -34.35 7.79
CA ASP A 192 19.07 -33.38 8.83
C ASP A 192 17.85 -32.61 9.39
N TYR A 193 16.63 -33.10 9.16
CA TYR A 193 15.36 -32.49 9.56
C TYR A 193 15.05 -31.13 8.91
N THR A 194 15.85 -30.69 7.94
CA THR A 194 15.52 -29.55 7.08
C THR A 194 14.60 -29.97 5.93
N TYR A 195 14.08 -29.00 5.19
CA TYR A 195 13.20 -29.21 4.05
C TYR A 195 13.84 -28.63 2.79
N SER A 196 13.48 -29.12 1.60
CA SER A 196 13.98 -28.55 0.36
C SER A 196 12.99 -28.62 -0.80
N PHE A 197 13.10 -27.66 -1.71
CA PHE A 197 12.49 -27.75 -3.03
C PHE A 197 13.40 -27.09 -4.07
N THR A 198 13.30 -27.53 -5.31
CA THR A 198 14.11 -27.02 -6.42
C THR A 198 13.22 -26.38 -7.46
N LEU A 199 13.64 -25.23 -7.96
CA LEU A 199 13.01 -24.61 -9.13
C LEU A 199 14.04 -24.44 -10.23
N THR A 200 13.62 -24.66 -11.46
CA THR A 200 14.40 -24.38 -12.65
C THR A 200 13.69 -23.27 -13.41
N LYS A 201 14.35 -22.12 -13.55
CA LYS A 201 13.82 -20.95 -14.26
C LYS A 201 14.93 -20.31 -15.09
N PRO A 202 14.58 -19.56 -16.14
CA PRO A 202 15.55 -18.75 -16.88
C PRO A 202 16.31 -17.80 -15.93
N ILE A 203 17.60 -17.60 -16.18
CA ILE A 203 18.38 -16.59 -15.46
C ILE A 203 17.70 -15.21 -15.62
N GLY A 204 17.59 -14.46 -14.53
CA GLY A 204 16.90 -13.17 -14.44
C GLY A 204 15.39 -13.26 -14.16
N ASN A 205 14.81 -14.47 -14.12
CA ASN A 205 13.43 -14.67 -13.68
C ASN A 205 13.31 -14.33 -12.18
N ILE A 206 12.19 -13.73 -11.78
CA ILE A 206 11.90 -13.36 -10.39
C ILE A 206 10.68 -14.16 -9.92
N ILE A 207 10.78 -14.78 -8.75
CA ILE A 207 9.66 -15.40 -8.07
C ILE A 207 9.35 -14.69 -6.77
N GLN A 208 8.08 -14.71 -6.39
CA GLN A 208 7.63 -14.38 -5.04
C GLN A 208 7.02 -15.62 -4.39
N TYR A 209 7.20 -15.84 -3.09
CA TYR A 209 6.67 -17.01 -2.38
C TYR A 209 6.59 -16.84 -0.86
N LYS A 210 5.81 -17.69 -0.21
CA LYS A 210 5.74 -17.89 1.25
C LYS A 210 5.76 -19.37 1.58
N LEU A 211 6.20 -19.69 2.79
CA LEU A 211 6.17 -21.03 3.36
C LEU A 211 4.94 -21.20 4.25
N THR A 212 4.27 -22.35 4.15
CA THR A 212 3.10 -22.69 4.96
C THR A 212 3.17 -24.14 5.41
N ARG A 213 2.40 -24.46 6.45
CA ARG A 213 2.08 -25.86 6.81
C ARG A 213 0.77 -26.35 6.19
N GLY A 214 0.47 -25.86 4.99
CA GLY A 214 -0.64 -26.34 4.16
C GLY A 214 -1.82 -25.39 4.00
N ASN A 215 -1.89 -24.31 4.76
CA ASN A 215 -2.87 -23.22 4.58
C ASN A 215 -2.33 -21.90 5.17
N TRP A 216 -3.03 -20.80 4.90
CA TRP A 216 -2.61 -19.46 5.30
C TRP A 216 -2.68 -19.18 6.81
N SER A 217 -3.57 -19.84 7.56
CA SER A 217 -3.55 -19.69 9.03
C SER A 217 -2.31 -20.32 9.67
N LYS A 218 -1.58 -21.17 8.92
CA LYS A 218 -0.30 -21.77 9.32
C LYS A 218 0.88 -21.25 8.48
N VAL A 219 0.82 -20.00 8.03
CA VAL A 219 1.88 -19.35 7.25
C VAL A 219 3.06 -18.99 8.14
N GLU A 220 4.25 -18.86 7.53
CA GLU A 220 5.39 -18.25 8.20
C GLU A 220 5.11 -16.79 8.56
N VAL A 221 5.61 -16.39 9.73
CA VAL A 221 5.52 -15.03 10.27
C VAL A 221 6.88 -14.63 10.86
N GLN A 222 7.00 -13.37 11.24
CA GLN A 222 8.18 -12.86 11.95
C GLN A 222 8.31 -13.47 13.36
N GLU A 223 9.46 -13.29 14.00
CA GLU A 223 9.75 -13.84 15.33
C GLU A 223 8.80 -13.30 16.43
N ASN A 224 8.45 -12.01 16.35
CA ASN A 224 7.44 -11.37 17.21
C ASN A 224 6.03 -11.89 16.91
N GLY A 225 5.78 -12.24 15.65
CA GLY A 225 4.56 -12.88 15.22
C GLY A 225 3.71 -12.12 14.24
N THR A 226 4.16 -10.93 13.86
CA THR A 226 3.57 -10.15 12.79
C THR A 226 3.80 -10.82 11.45
N ASP A 227 2.95 -10.50 10.49
CA ASP A 227 3.07 -11.02 9.13
C ASP A 227 4.45 -10.68 8.53
N ILE A 228 4.97 -11.61 7.73
CA ILE A 228 6.20 -11.40 6.95
C ILE A 228 5.84 -11.09 5.50
N TYR A 229 6.63 -10.30 4.78
CA TYR A 229 6.44 -10.10 3.34
C TYR A 229 6.62 -11.39 2.53
N ASN A 230 6.09 -11.40 1.31
CA ASN A 230 6.42 -12.41 0.32
C ASN A 230 7.94 -12.44 0.12
N ARG A 231 8.53 -13.63 0.25
CA ARG A 231 9.94 -13.86 -0.07
C ARG A 231 10.13 -13.68 -1.57
N MET A 232 11.20 -13.03 -1.98
CA MET A 232 11.55 -12.85 -3.39
C MET A 232 12.86 -13.53 -3.72
N TYR A 233 12.96 -14.11 -4.92
CA TYR A 233 14.21 -14.66 -5.43
C TYR A 233 14.38 -14.39 -6.92
N THR A 234 15.58 -13.95 -7.31
CA THR A 234 15.96 -13.73 -8.72
C THR A 234 16.96 -14.80 -9.13
N PHE A 235 16.66 -15.55 -10.20
CA PHE A 235 17.52 -16.65 -10.66
C PHE A 235 18.83 -16.11 -11.26
N SER A 236 19.96 -16.53 -10.70
CA SER A 236 21.30 -16.14 -11.15
C SER A 236 22.10 -17.36 -11.64
N LYS A 237 23.28 -17.14 -12.22
CA LYS A 237 24.21 -18.22 -12.62
C LYS A 237 25.06 -18.73 -11.43
N GLU A 238 25.08 -17.99 -10.33
CA GLU A 238 26.04 -18.15 -9.23
C GLU A 238 25.47 -18.98 -8.08
N ASP A 239 24.15 -18.95 -7.87
CA ASP A 239 23.50 -19.62 -6.75
C ASP A 239 23.00 -21.03 -7.13
N GLN A 240 23.55 -22.06 -6.50
CA GLN A 240 23.01 -23.43 -6.61
C GLN A 240 22.04 -23.76 -5.46
N THR A 241 22.21 -23.10 -4.31
CA THR A 241 21.42 -23.32 -3.09
C THR A 241 21.12 -22.01 -2.36
N VAL A 242 19.87 -21.83 -1.94
CA VAL A 242 19.40 -20.69 -1.13
C VAL A 242 18.95 -21.22 0.22
N GLU A 243 19.55 -20.72 1.30
CA GLU A 243 19.13 -21.06 2.66
C GLU A 243 18.01 -20.15 3.15
N ILE A 244 16.98 -20.76 3.73
CA ILE A 244 15.80 -20.11 4.26
C ILE A 244 15.61 -20.59 5.68
N LYS A 245 15.40 -19.65 6.60
CA LYS A 245 14.92 -19.95 7.96
C LYS A 245 13.50 -19.41 8.10
N VAL A 246 12.58 -20.29 8.50
CA VAL A 246 11.27 -19.89 9.03
C VAL A 246 11.48 -19.56 10.50
N ALA A 247 11.15 -18.33 10.90
CA ALA A 247 11.31 -17.86 12.27
C ALA A 247 10.20 -18.43 13.17
N ARG A 248 8.95 -18.31 12.72
CA ARG A 248 7.77 -18.74 13.46
C ARG A 248 6.62 -19.09 12.51
N TRP A 249 5.65 -19.87 12.97
CA TRP A 249 4.38 -20.12 12.29
C TRP A 249 3.27 -19.28 12.93
N ALA A 250 2.35 -18.74 12.13
CA ALA A 250 1.27 -17.86 12.58
C ALA A 250 0.43 -18.46 13.72
N ASP A 251 0.11 -19.75 13.63
CA ASP A 251 -0.71 -20.49 14.60
C ASP A 251 0.10 -21.13 15.75
N LEU A 252 1.43 -21.10 15.70
CA LEU A 252 2.27 -21.62 16.80
C LEU A 252 2.89 -20.44 17.55
N GLY A 253 2.10 -19.92 18.48
CA GLY A 253 2.47 -18.83 19.39
C GLY A 253 3.63 -19.18 20.33
N ARG A 254 4.30 -18.11 20.80
CA ARG A 254 5.47 -18.09 21.69
C ARG A 254 5.45 -19.13 22.82
N LYS A 255 6.58 -19.82 23.01
CA LYS A 255 7.34 -19.65 24.27
C LYS A 255 8.13 -18.36 24.09
N SER A 256 7.93 -17.38 24.97
CA SER A 256 8.56 -16.06 24.94
C SER A 256 10.08 -16.14 24.80
N PRO A 257 10.74 -15.31 23.98
CA PRO A 257 12.18 -15.12 24.07
C PRO A 257 12.50 -14.29 25.32
N GLU A 258 13.37 -14.85 26.17
CA GLU A 258 14.07 -14.29 27.34
C GLU A 258 13.21 -13.82 28.55
N VAL A 259 12.99 -14.79 29.46
CA VAL A 259 12.71 -14.68 30.90
C VAL A 259 12.12 -13.35 31.40
N MET A 260 10.78 -13.24 31.35
CA MET A 260 10.05 -12.68 32.51
C MET A 260 9.70 -13.85 33.42
N THR A 261 10.19 -13.81 34.65
CA THR A 261 9.90 -14.82 35.65
C THR A 261 8.42 -14.76 36.05
N ILE A 262 7.82 -15.92 36.33
CA ILE A 262 6.48 -16.01 36.94
C ILE A 262 6.56 -15.31 38.29
N GLY A 263 6.17 -14.03 38.33
CA GLY A 263 6.34 -13.13 39.47
C GLY A 263 6.36 -11.64 39.10
N ASP A 264 6.73 -11.29 37.87
CA ASP A 264 6.73 -9.90 37.41
C ASP A 264 5.30 -9.47 37.05
N LYS A 265 4.58 -8.87 37.99
CA LYS A 265 3.39 -8.07 37.65
C LYS A 265 3.89 -6.84 36.89
N LEU A 266 3.66 -6.78 35.58
CA LEU A 266 3.78 -5.52 34.85
C LEU A 266 2.87 -4.49 35.54
N ASN A 267 3.47 -3.41 36.04
CA ASN A 267 2.70 -2.26 36.48
C ASN A 267 2.23 -1.52 35.23
N SER A 268 0.93 -1.25 35.17
CA SER A 268 0.30 -0.45 34.12
C SER A 268 1.06 0.88 33.93
N THR A 269 1.35 1.21 32.67
CA THR A 269 2.06 2.42 32.24
C THR A 269 1.16 3.63 32.07
N VAL A 270 -0.16 3.42 32.11
CA VAL A 270 -1.20 4.42 31.89
C VAL A 270 -0.94 5.73 32.60
N SER A 271 -0.95 6.80 31.82
CA SER A 271 -0.95 8.18 32.27
C SER A 271 -2.25 8.88 31.86
N GLY A 272 -2.81 9.69 32.77
CA GLY A 272 -4.05 10.42 32.51
C GLY A 272 -5.31 9.57 32.65
N ASN A 273 -6.37 9.95 31.90
CA ASN A 273 -7.72 9.42 32.10
C ASN A 273 -8.13 8.52 30.93
N ILE A 274 -7.94 7.21 31.07
CA ILE A 274 -8.35 6.24 30.05
C ILE A 274 -9.74 5.69 30.35
N LYS A 275 -10.57 5.59 29.32
CA LYS A 275 -11.88 4.92 29.34
C LYS A 275 -11.92 3.84 28.27
N VAL A 276 -12.53 2.71 28.60
CA VAL A 276 -12.74 1.61 27.65
C VAL A 276 -14.23 1.41 27.45
N ILE A 277 -14.69 1.51 26.21
CA ILE A 277 -16.03 1.09 25.82
C ILE A 277 -15.92 -0.33 25.28
N LYS A 278 -16.36 -1.29 26.08
CA LYS A 278 -16.35 -2.71 25.69
C LYS A 278 -17.47 -3.00 24.70
N LYS A 279 -17.15 -3.78 23.66
CA LYS A 279 -18.11 -4.29 22.66
C LYS A 279 -19.00 -3.19 22.08
N PHE A 280 -18.39 -2.14 21.54
CA PHE A 280 -19.10 -1.05 20.89
C PHE A 280 -20.04 -1.59 19.81
N ASN A 281 -21.29 -1.14 19.85
CA ASN A 281 -22.32 -1.67 18.97
C ASN A 281 -22.25 -1.01 17.60
N SER A 282 -21.53 -1.66 16.68
CA SER A 282 -21.46 -1.24 15.27
C SER A 282 -22.53 -1.95 14.42
N LYS A 283 -23.12 -1.24 13.45
CA LYS A 283 -23.94 -1.83 12.38
C LYS A 283 -23.17 -1.98 11.07
N LYS A 284 -21.97 -1.38 10.99
CA LYS A 284 -21.10 -1.39 9.81
C LYS A 284 -20.09 -2.53 9.84
N LEU A 285 -19.63 -2.90 11.03
CA LEU A 285 -18.72 -4.03 11.23
C LEU A 285 -19.48 -5.30 11.59
N ASP A 286 -18.95 -6.44 11.14
CA ASP A 286 -19.43 -7.78 11.51
C ASP A 286 -18.95 -8.21 12.92
N ARG A 287 -18.40 -7.27 13.70
CA ARG A 287 -17.93 -7.45 15.06
C ARG A 287 -18.25 -6.23 15.93
N LYS A 288 -18.06 -6.38 17.24
CA LYS A 288 -18.22 -5.29 18.23
C LYS A 288 -16.84 -4.91 18.79
N PRO A 289 -16.15 -3.92 18.21
CA PRO A 289 -14.82 -3.54 18.67
C PRO A 289 -14.84 -2.97 20.09
N ASP A 290 -13.76 -3.20 20.85
CA ASP A 290 -13.47 -2.42 22.04
C ASP A 290 -12.85 -1.08 21.62
N ILE A 291 -13.28 0.00 22.26
CA ILE A 291 -12.80 1.37 21.99
C ILE A 291 -12.06 1.88 23.22
N GLN A 292 -10.82 2.29 23.01
CA GLN A 292 -9.93 2.86 24.01
C GLN A 292 -9.93 4.38 23.86
N ILE A 293 -10.14 5.12 24.95
CA ILE A 293 -10.28 6.58 24.89
C ILE A 293 -9.39 7.19 25.95
N TYR A 294 -8.34 7.90 25.53
CA TYR A 294 -7.54 8.75 26.39
C TYR A 294 -8.11 10.17 26.42
N LEU A 295 -8.25 10.73 27.63
CA LEU A 295 -8.66 12.11 27.86
C LEU A 295 -7.50 12.89 28.51
N PRO A 296 -7.19 14.11 28.02
CA PRO A 296 -6.16 14.97 28.60
C PRO A 296 -6.28 15.16 30.11
N SER A 297 -5.16 15.33 30.81
CA SER A 297 -5.17 15.51 32.28
C SER A 297 -5.94 16.73 32.79
N ASP A 298 -6.13 17.77 31.97
CA ASP A 298 -6.97 18.92 32.28
C ASP A 298 -8.45 18.72 31.90
N TYR A 299 -8.83 17.58 31.30
CA TYR A 299 -10.19 17.36 30.79
C TYR A 299 -11.25 17.62 31.86
N ASN A 300 -11.08 17.11 33.08
CA ASN A 300 -12.05 17.29 34.17
C ASN A 300 -12.01 18.70 34.82
N LYS A 301 -11.15 19.60 34.33
CA LYS A 301 -11.00 20.96 34.84
C LYS A 301 -11.66 21.94 33.86
N GLY A 302 -12.96 22.17 34.06
CA GLY A 302 -13.72 23.17 33.28
C GLY A 302 -14.36 22.62 32.01
N ASN A 303 -14.63 23.52 31.06
CA ASN A 303 -15.49 23.26 29.88
C ASN A 303 -14.73 23.28 28.55
N LYS A 304 -13.39 23.18 28.60
CA LYS A 304 -12.54 23.17 27.40
C LYS A 304 -12.91 21.98 26.51
N ARG A 305 -12.85 22.22 25.20
CA ARG A 305 -13.03 21.24 24.14
C ARG A 305 -11.68 20.93 23.50
N TYR A 306 -11.53 19.72 22.98
CA TYR A 306 -10.25 19.20 22.51
C TYR A 306 -10.34 18.64 21.10
N PRO A 307 -9.28 18.76 20.29
CA PRO A 307 -9.16 17.97 19.06
C PRO A 307 -9.17 16.47 19.35
N VAL A 308 -9.49 15.68 18.34
CA VAL A 308 -9.56 14.21 18.43
C VAL A 308 -8.64 13.58 17.38
N LEU A 309 -7.83 12.63 17.83
CA LEU A 309 -7.02 11.75 16.97
C LEU A 309 -7.57 10.31 17.06
N TYR A 310 -8.11 9.80 15.96
CA TYR A 310 -8.51 8.40 15.84
C TYR A 310 -7.30 7.55 15.51
N MET A 311 -7.03 6.53 16.32
CA MET A 311 -5.86 5.67 16.15
C MET A 311 -6.23 4.19 15.98
N GLN A 312 -5.45 3.51 15.14
CA GLN A 312 -5.56 2.07 14.91
C GLN A 312 -4.86 1.26 16.00
N ASP A 313 -5.16 -0.03 16.08
CA ASP A 313 -4.55 -0.96 17.04
C ASP A 313 -4.68 -0.49 18.50
N GLY A 314 -5.91 -0.13 18.89
CA GLY A 314 -6.22 0.54 20.16
C GLY A 314 -5.64 -0.12 21.42
N GLN A 315 -5.50 -1.44 21.43
CA GLN A 315 -4.93 -2.17 22.57
C GLN A 315 -3.43 -1.94 22.76
N ASN A 316 -2.71 -1.49 21.72
CA ASN A 316 -1.28 -1.20 21.78
C ASN A 316 -0.98 0.26 22.16
N LEU A 317 -1.99 1.11 22.36
CA LEU A 317 -1.78 2.56 22.46
C LEU A 317 -1.32 3.04 23.84
N PHE A 318 -1.88 2.49 24.91
CA PHE A 318 -1.87 3.18 26.21
C PHE A 318 -1.50 2.35 27.44
N ASP A 319 -1.41 1.03 27.32
CA ASP A 319 -1.07 0.20 28.47
C ASP A 319 -0.27 -1.03 28.03
N ASN A 320 0.97 -1.11 28.50
CA ASN A 320 1.87 -2.22 28.22
C ASN A 320 1.36 -3.60 28.70
N THR A 321 0.39 -3.64 29.61
CA THR A 321 -0.15 -4.90 30.16
C THR A 321 -1.13 -5.59 29.21
N ILE A 322 -1.66 -4.87 28.23
CA ILE A 322 -2.64 -5.36 27.26
C ILE A 322 -2.19 -5.26 25.80
N ALA A 323 -1.03 -4.66 25.54
CA ALA A 323 -0.45 -4.58 24.21
C ALA A 323 -0.05 -5.98 23.71
N ASP A 324 -0.31 -6.29 22.45
CA ASP A 324 0.02 -7.58 21.85
C ASP A 324 1.55 -7.75 21.69
N ASP A 325 2.25 -6.65 21.43
CA ASP A 325 3.71 -6.59 21.29
C ASP A 325 4.29 -5.54 22.26
N LEU A 326 4.47 -4.31 21.78
CA LEU A 326 4.97 -3.18 22.55
C LEU A 326 3.96 -2.04 22.53
N GLU A 327 4.01 -1.23 23.57
CA GLU A 327 3.14 -0.08 23.73
C GLU A 327 3.66 1.14 22.96
N TRP A 328 2.76 1.88 22.31
CA TRP A 328 3.07 3.14 21.62
C TRP A 328 3.37 4.31 22.55
N LYS A 329 2.88 4.26 23.78
CA LYS A 329 2.98 5.33 24.78
C LYS A 329 2.31 6.62 24.33
N ALA A 330 1.13 6.47 23.74
CA ALA A 330 0.44 7.57 23.09
C ALA A 330 -0.03 8.61 24.13
N ASP A 331 -0.53 8.16 25.27
CA ASP A 331 -0.95 9.01 26.38
C ASP A 331 0.23 9.70 27.07
N GLU A 332 1.35 9.00 27.34
CA GLU A 332 2.52 9.64 27.96
C GLU A 332 3.12 10.68 27.03
N THR A 333 3.08 10.44 25.71
CA THR A 333 3.53 11.43 24.71
C THR A 333 2.65 12.68 24.75
N VAL A 334 1.32 12.53 24.76
CA VAL A 334 0.40 13.67 24.86
C VAL A 334 0.57 14.41 26.19
N GLU A 335 0.67 13.70 27.32
CA GLU A 335 0.90 14.30 28.64
C GLU A 335 2.22 15.06 28.70
N LYS A 336 3.29 14.49 28.12
CA LYS A 336 4.61 15.15 28.04
C LYS A 336 4.52 16.45 27.24
N LEU A 337 3.89 16.42 26.07
CA LEU A 337 3.75 17.60 25.21
C LEU A 337 2.84 18.66 25.84
N PHE A 338 1.75 18.24 26.49
CA PHE A 338 0.84 19.11 27.21
C PHE A 338 1.53 19.84 28.38
N LYS A 339 2.25 19.09 29.24
CA LYS A 339 3.03 19.67 30.36
C LYS A 339 4.09 20.67 29.89
N LYS A 340 4.64 20.46 28.69
CA LYS A 340 5.59 21.38 28.05
C LYS A 340 4.94 22.53 27.28
N SER A 341 3.61 22.67 27.34
CA SER A 341 2.83 23.68 26.60
C SER A 341 3.08 23.66 25.09
N LYS A 342 3.40 22.49 24.54
CA LYS A 342 3.63 22.31 23.09
C LYS A 342 2.35 22.01 22.32
N ILE A 343 1.37 21.40 22.98
CA ILE A 343 0.01 21.20 22.50
C ILE A 343 -0.97 21.58 23.62
N ASP A 344 -2.19 21.95 23.26
CA ASP A 344 -3.23 22.32 24.23
C ASP A 344 -4.03 21.09 24.73
N GLY A 345 -3.58 19.88 24.42
CA GLY A 345 -4.24 18.61 24.76
C GLY A 345 -5.03 18.03 23.58
N ILE A 346 -5.06 16.70 23.47
CA ILE A 346 -5.71 15.95 22.39
C ILE A 346 -6.42 14.74 22.99
N ILE A 347 -7.65 14.47 22.59
CA ILE A 347 -8.33 13.20 22.89
C ILE A 347 -7.84 12.16 21.88
N ILE A 348 -7.39 10.99 22.35
CA ILE A 348 -7.04 9.87 21.46
C ILE A 348 -8.12 8.80 21.57
N VAL A 349 -8.67 8.38 20.43
CA VAL A 349 -9.67 7.32 20.33
C VAL A 349 -9.07 6.15 19.56
N GLY A 350 -8.66 5.11 20.28
CA GLY A 350 -8.13 3.86 19.74
C GLY A 350 -9.22 2.83 19.46
N VAL A 351 -9.14 2.14 18.32
CA VAL A 351 -10.02 1.00 18.00
C VAL A 351 -9.21 -0.28 18.05
N ASN A 352 -9.55 -1.20 18.96
CA ASN A 352 -8.87 -2.50 19.01
C ASN A 352 -9.10 -3.26 17.70
N HIS A 353 -8.03 -3.85 17.15
CA HIS A 353 -8.12 -4.53 15.85
C HIS A 353 -8.95 -5.82 15.92
N ALA A 354 -9.25 -6.39 14.74
CA ALA A 354 -10.08 -7.57 14.58
C ALA A 354 -9.32 -8.89 14.80
N GLU A 355 -8.34 -8.93 15.71
CA GLU A 355 -7.46 -10.08 15.94
C GLU A 355 -6.90 -10.67 14.62
N SER A 356 -7.14 -11.95 14.34
CA SER A 356 -6.71 -12.63 13.11
C SER A 356 -7.31 -12.03 11.82
N ASN A 357 -8.40 -11.27 11.92
CA ASN A 357 -9.01 -10.56 10.80
C ASN A 357 -8.49 -9.12 10.65
N ARG A 358 -7.47 -8.70 11.40
CA ARG A 358 -6.88 -7.34 11.31
C ARG A 358 -6.54 -6.97 9.86
N SER A 359 -5.86 -7.85 9.13
CA SER A 359 -5.45 -7.59 7.75
C SER A 359 -6.65 -7.47 6.79
N ILE A 360 -7.74 -8.16 7.08
CA ILE A 360 -8.99 -8.10 6.33
C ILE A 360 -9.72 -6.76 6.61
N GLU A 361 -9.79 -6.36 7.88
CA GLU A 361 -10.48 -5.13 8.30
C GLU A 361 -9.72 -3.85 7.89
N TYR A 362 -8.40 -3.90 7.81
CA TYR A 362 -7.56 -2.74 7.45
C TYR A 362 -7.22 -2.66 5.95
N SER A 363 -7.64 -3.61 5.13
CA SER A 363 -7.41 -3.52 3.68
C SER A 363 -8.63 -3.01 2.93
N PRO A 364 -8.48 -1.96 2.09
CA PRO A 364 -9.52 -1.53 1.16
C PRO A 364 -9.71 -2.46 -0.05
N TRP A 365 -8.72 -3.31 -0.36
CA TRP A 365 -8.69 -4.11 -1.60
C TRP A 365 -8.46 -5.62 -1.36
N THR A 366 -8.89 -6.44 -2.31
CA THR A 366 -8.83 -7.93 -2.25
C THR A 366 -7.68 -8.54 -3.05
N ASP A 367 -6.79 -7.72 -3.60
CA ASP A 367 -5.70 -8.15 -4.50
C ASP A 367 -4.55 -8.91 -3.79
N GLU A 368 -4.68 -9.14 -2.48
CA GLU A 368 -3.79 -10.02 -1.72
C GLU A 368 -4.46 -11.39 -1.52
N PRO A 369 -3.77 -12.51 -1.77
CA PRO A 369 -4.35 -13.86 -1.64
C PRO A 369 -4.93 -14.16 -0.24
N TYR A 370 -4.39 -13.53 0.81
CA TYR A 370 -4.85 -13.69 2.19
C TYR A 370 -5.95 -12.70 2.60
N ILE A 371 -6.39 -11.83 1.69
CA ILE A 371 -7.45 -10.83 1.90
C ILE A 371 -8.62 -11.19 0.97
N ASN A 372 -9.35 -12.22 1.36
CA ASN A 372 -10.46 -12.76 0.57
C ASN A 372 -11.74 -11.89 0.60
N ASN A 373 -11.84 -10.93 1.52
CA ASN A 373 -12.99 -10.03 1.66
C ASN A 373 -12.58 -8.70 2.33
N ALA A 374 -12.02 -7.76 1.56
CA ALA A 374 -11.60 -6.47 2.09
C ALA A 374 -12.74 -5.72 2.80
N MET A 375 -12.49 -5.32 4.04
CA MET A 375 -13.44 -4.62 4.90
C MET A 375 -13.02 -3.17 5.22
N GLY A 376 -11.91 -2.68 4.65
CA GLY A 376 -11.38 -1.33 4.91
C GLY A 376 -12.41 -0.22 4.72
N ASP A 377 -13.19 -0.26 3.65
CA ASP A 377 -14.25 0.74 3.44
C ASP A 377 -15.35 0.68 4.51
N LYS A 378 -15.79 -0.52 4.90
CA LYS A 378 -16.77 -0.70 5.99
C LYS A 378 -16.20 -0.24 7.33
N TYR A 379 -14.91 -0.48 7.56
CA TYR A 379 -14.20 -0.02 8.74
C TYR A 379 -14.16 1.52 8.82
N LEU A 380 -13.84 2.18 7.72
CA LEU A 380 -13.87 3.63 7.66
C LEU A 380 -15.29 4.20 7.78
N GLU A 381 -16.29 3.54 7.19
CA GLU A 381 -17.68 3.92 7.41
C GLU A 381 -18.10 3.79 8.88
N PHE A 382 -17.64 2.75 9.58
CA PHE A 382 -17.82 2.63 11.03
C PHE A 382 -17.20 3.82 11.77
N LEU A 383 -15.95 4.18 11.47
CA LEU A 383 -15.27 5.32 12.08
C LEU A 383 -16.06 6.62 11.87
N VAL A 384 -16.41 6.92 10.62
CA VAL A 384 -17.00 8.21 10.24
C VAL A 384 -18.48 8.31 10.60
N LYS A 385 -19.27 7.25 10.40
CA LYS A 385 -20.74 7.30 10.52
C LYS A 385 -21.26 6.81 11.86
N GLU A 386 -20.45 6.11 12.66
CA GLU A 386 -20.89 5.57 13.96
C GLU A 386 -20.01 6.04 15.12
N LEU A 387 -18.69 5.82 15.04
CA LEU A 387 -17.80 6.11 16.15
C LEU A 387 -17.61 7.62 16.36
N LYS A 388 -17.25 8.37 15.33
CA LYS A 388 -17.04 9.83 15.44
C LYS A 388 -18.28 10.56 15.98
N PRO A 389 -19.51 10.33 15.45
CA PRO A 389 -20.72 10.93 16.01
C PRO A 389 -20.97 10.54 17.47
N TYR A 390 -20.65 9.32 17.88
CA TYR A 390 -20.74 8.91 19.28
C TYR A 390 -19.74 9.69 20.14
N ILE A 391 -18.49 9.82 19.71
CA ILE A 391 -17.46 10.54 20.45
C ILE A 391 -17.83 12.03 20.58
N ASP A 392 -18.24 12.67 19.49
CA ASP A 392 -18.63 14.09 19.48
C ASP A 392 -19.85 14.39 20.37
N LYS A 393 -20.77 13.43 20.50
CA LYS A 393 -21.96 13.56 21.36
C LYS A 393 -21.64 13.38 22.85
N ASN A 394 -20.72 12.48 23.19
CA ASN A 394 -20.48 12.05 24.57
C ASN A 394 -19.25 12.68 25.23
N TYR A 395 -18.40 13.36 24.44
CA TYR A 395 -17.15 13.96 24.89
C TYR A 395 -17.04 15.42 24.44
N ARG A 396 -16.21 16.22 25.12
CA ARG A 396 -15.97 17.63 24.79
C ARG A 396 -14.96 17.72 23.64
N THR A 397 -15.41 17.43 22.45
CA THR A 397 -14.61 17.53 21.24
C THR A 397 -14.76 18.92 20.59
N LEU A 398 -13.71 19.34 19.88
CA LEU A 398 -13.81 20.25 18.74
C LEU A 398 -14.12 19.37 17.54
N SER A 399 -15.40 19.34 17.14
CA SER A 399 -15.95 18.30 16.25
C SER A 399 -15.75 18.58 14.76
N ASP A 400 -15.27 19.77 14.42
CA ASP A 400 -14.96 20.18 13.05
C ASP A 400 -13.74 19.42 12.49
N ARG A 401 -13.61 19.51 11.16
CA ARG A 401 -12.60 18.81 10.37
C ARG A 401 -11.19 19.23 10.79
N GLU A 402 -10.97 20.52 11.01
CA GLU A 402 -9.68 21.13 11.35
C GLU A 402 -9.14 20.63 12.70
N HIS A 403 -9.97 20.00 13.53
CA HIS A 403 -9.57 19.42 14.81
C HIS A 403 -9.66 17.89 14.87
N THR A 404 -9.95 17.24 13.74
CA THR A 404 -10.09 15.79 13.64
C THR A 404 -8.96 15.18 12.81
N GLY A 405 -8.27 14.19 13.37
CA GLY A 405 -7.19 13.45 12.69
C GLY A 405 -7.35 11.94 12.77
N ILE A 406 -6.59 11.23 11.93
CA ILE A 406 -6.51 9.77 11.89
C ILE A 406 -5.04 9.31 11.80
N ALA A 407 -4.66 8.25 12.52
CA ALA A 407 -3.29 7.74 12.53
C ALA A 407 -3.16 6.25 12.84
N GLY A 408 -2.04 5.65 12.44
CA GLY A 408 -1.70 4.27 12.79
C GLY A 408 -0.36 3.83 12.19
N SER A 409 0.05 2.58 12.45
CA SER A 409 1.24 1.99 11.83
C SER A 409 0.97 0.78 10.96
N GLU A 410 1.87 0.50 10.03
CA GLU A 410 1.82 -0.70 9.19
C GLU A 410 0.49 -0.79 8.42
N MET A 411 -0.34 -1.82 8.59
CA MET A 411 -1.69 -1.85 7.99
C MET A 411 -2.63 -0.81 8.63
N GLY A 412 -2.47 -0.51 9.92
CA GLY A 412 -3.13 0.61 10.57
C GLY A 412 -2.71 1.97 9.98
N GLY A 413 -1.46 2.08 9.53
CA GLY A 413 -0.95 3.25 8.81
C GLY A 413 -1.54 3.37 7.41
N LEU A 414 -1.66 2.24 6.70
CA LEU A 414 -2.31 2.17 5.38
C LEU A 414 -3.78 2.60 5.46
N ILE A 415 -4.58 2.00 6.36
CA ILE A 415 -6.01 2.31 6.46
C ILE A 415 -6.25 3.74 6.95
N SER A 416 -5.38 4.26 7.83
CA SER A 416 -5.45 5.66 8.28
C SER A 416 -5.13 6.63 7.15
N PHE A 417 -4.12 6.32 6.36
CA PHE A 417 -3.74 7.13 5.20
C PHE A 417 -4.85 7.14 4.14
N TYR A 418 -5.33 5.96 3.74
CA TYR A 418 -6.45 5.82 2.79
C TYR A 418 -7.73 6.49 3.32
N GLY A 419 -8.05 6.30 4.60
CA GLY A 419 -9.24 6.89 5.22
C GLY A 419 -9.20 8.41 5.33
N GLY A 420 -8.05 8.97 5.72
CA GLY A 420 -7.88 10.42 5.75
C GLY A 420 -7.99 11.04 4.36
N LEU A 421 -7.42 10.37 3.35
CA LEU A 421 -7.51 10.83 1.95
C LEU A 421 -8.92 10.71 1.37
N LYS A 422 -9.66 9.66 1.72
CA LYS A 422 -11.03 9.42 1.22
C LYS A 422 -12.09 10.29 1.91
N TYR A 423 -11.87 10.67 3.16
CA TYR A 423 -12.81 11.46 3.96
C TYR A 423 -12.18 12.77 4.37
N GLN A 424 -11.68 13.52 3.37
CA GLN A 424 -11.02 14.81 3.60
C GLN A 424 -11.97 15.79 4.27
N ASP A 425 -13.26 15.75 3.98
CA ASP A 425 -14.31 16.55 4.63
C ASP A 425 -14.42 16.30 6.16
N ILE A 426 -13.92 15.16 6.64
CA ILE A 426 -13.97 14.76 8.05
C ILE A 426 -12.61 14.88 8.74
N PHE A 427 -11.53 14.49 8.06
CA PHE A 427 -10.18 14.47 8.62
C PHE A 427 -9.33 15.57 7.98
N SER A 428 -8.65 16.38 8.79
CA SER A 428 -7.64 17.34 8.30
C SER A 428 -6.21 16.88 8.56
N LYS A 429 -6.02 15.74 9.24
CA LYS A 429 -4.72 15.29 9.76
C LYS A 429 -4.54 13.78 9.56
N ILE A 430 -3.43 13.39 8.95
CA ILE A 430 -3.04 11.99 8.72
C ILE A 430 -1.68 11.71 9.36
N GLY A 431 -1.60 10.77 10.29
CA GLY A 431 -0.32 10.23 10.79
C GLY A 431 -0.11 8.78 10.35
N ALA A 432 0.76 8.53 9.37
CA ALA A 432 1.04 7.19 8.88
C ALA A 432 2.48 6.77 9.22
N PHE A 433 2.63 5.76 10.06
CA PHE A 433 3.91 5.30 10.59
C PHE A 433 4.29 3.93 10.02
N SER A 434 5.39 3.87 9.25
CA SER A 434 5.79 2.69 8.48
C SER A 434 4.60 2.06 7.69
N PRO A 435 3.83 2.86 6.92
CA PRO A 435 2.58 2.39 6.33
C PRO A 435 2.79 1.31 5.26
N ALA A 436 1.84 0.38 5.18
CA ALA A 436 1.90 -0.79 4.31
C ALA A 436 1.54 -0.51 2.84
N PHE A 437 2.21 0.47 2.20
CA PHE A 437 1.87 0.92 0.84
C PHE A 437 2.12 -0.11 -0.27
N TRP A 438 2.78 -1.23 -0.01
CA TRP A 438 2.96 -2.32 -0.99
C TRP A 438 1.75 -3.24 -1.10
N ILE A 439 0.83 -3.22 -0.12
CA ILE A 439 -0.35 -4.08 -0.10
C ILE A 439 -1.19 -3.86 -1.35
N ALA A 440 -1.80 -4.93 -1.84
CA ALA A 440 -2.65 -4.91 -3.03
C ALA A 440 -1.92 -4.35 -4.26
N ASN A 441 -0.66 -4.74 -4.43
CA ASN A 441 0.23 -4.27 -5.50
C ASN A 441 0.38 -2.74 -5.58
N GLY A 442 0.22 -2.03 -4.46
CA GLY A 442 0.37 -0.58 -4.41
C GLY A 442 -0.85 0.22 -4.90
N ARG A 443 -2.05 -0.36 -4.92
CA ARG A 443 -3.30 0.35 -5.27
C ARG A 443 -3.54 1.66 -4.51
N ILE A 444 -2.91 1.85 -3.35
CA ILE A 444 -2.97 3.13 -2.64
C ILE A 444 -2.43 4.30 -3.47
N TYR A 445 -1.44 4.08 -4.33
CA TYR A 445 -0.92 5.12 -5.22
C TYR A 445 -1.97 5.54 -6.25
N ASP A 446 -2.71 4.58 -6.80
CA ASP A 446 -3.83 4.87 -7.70
C ASP A 446 -4.91 5.68 -6.99
N SER A 447 -5.27 5.30 -5.77
CA SER A 447 -6.24 6.06 -4.96
C SER A 447 -5.80 7.49 -4.68
N VAL A 448 -4.49 7.75 -4.52
CA VAL A 448 -3.99 9.11 -4.34
C VAL A 448 -4.17 9.95 -5.60
N MET A 449 -3.89 9.37 -6.77
CA MET A 449 -4.11 10.05 -8.05
C MET A 449 -5.58 10.27 -8.38
N GLU A 450 -6.44 9.30 -8.03
CA GLU A 450 -7.89 9.36 -8.29
C GLU A 450 -8.60 10.35 -7.37
N ILE A 451 -8.27 10.36 -6.07
CA ILE A 451 -8.92 11.22 -5.08
C ILE A 451 -8.33 12.63 -5.13
N GLY A 452 -7.00 12.73 -5.16
CA GLY A 452 -6.30 14.01 -5.14
C GLY A 452 -6.55 14.85 -3.89
N LYS A 453 -6.14 16.12 -3.94
CA LYS A 453 -6.47 17.11 -2.92
C LYS A 453 -7.86 17.70 -3.17
N GLU A 454 -8.75 17.54 -2.20
CA GLU A 454 -10.04 18.21 -2.14
C GLU A 454 -10.02 19.34 -1.08
N GLU A 455 -9.29 19.14 0.02
CA GLU A 455 -9.23 20.06 1.16
C GLU A 455 -7.80 20.17 1.72
N GLU A 456 -7.51 21.22 2.50
CA GLU A 456 -6.17 21.37 3.11
C GLU A 456 -5.90 20.38 4.24
N MET A 457 -4.75 19.72 4.24
CA MET A 457 -4.42 18.64 5.20
C MET A 457 -3.00 18.74 5.76
N ASN A 458 -2.80 18.30 7.01
CA ASN A 458 -1.47 17.98 7.52
C ASN A 458 -1.25 16.46 7.42
N ILE A 459 -0.31 16.03 6.57
CA ILE A 459 0.03 14.63 6.34
C ILE A 459 1.45 14.38 6.85
N TYR A 460 1.56 13.50 7.84
CA TYR A 460 2.83 13.07 8.43
C TYR A 460 3.09 11.61 8.08
N LEU A 461 4.18 11.36 7.35
CA LEU A 461 4.67 10.04 6.98
C LEU A 461 5.97 9.76 7.72
N TYR A 462 6.06 8.60 8.35
CA TYR A 462 7.29 8.09 8.95
C TYR A 462 7.67 6.74 8.33
N THR A 463 8.96 6.49 8.11
CA THR A 463 9.49 5.14 7.83
C THR A 463 10.91 4.98 8.37
N GLY A 464 11.26 3.75 8.75
CA GLY A 464 12.62 3.34 9.10
C GLY A 464 13.47 3.02 7.87
N GLY A 465 14.79 3.18 7.99
CA GLY A 465 15.77 2.77 6.98
C GLY A 465 16.22 1.31 7.09
N LYS A 466 15.75 0.59 8.12
CA LYS A 466 16.04 -0.82 8.41
C LYS A 466 14.77 -1.59 8.77
N GLU A 467 13.62 -1.20 8.22
CA GLU A 467 12.29 -1.75 8.53
C GLU A 467 12.33 -3.29 8.68
N LEU A 468 13.06 -3.96 7.79
CA LEU A 468 13.08 -5.41 7.61
C LEU A 468 14.42 -6.05 7.95
N GLY A 469 15.42 -5.26 8.35
CA GLY A 469 16.81 -5.70 8.55
C GLY A 469 17.45 -6.31 7.30
N LYS A 470 16.90 -6.02 6.11
CA LYS A 470 17.32 -6.57 4.81
C LYS A 470 17.54 -5.44 3.81
N SER A 471 18.81 -5.11 3.59
CA SER A 471 19.22 -3.88 2.90
C SER A 471 18.54 -3.57 1.55
N GLN A 472 18.17 -4.56 0.74
CA GLN A 472 17.48 -4.33 -0.52
C GLN A 472 15.98 -4.02 -0.35
N LEU A 473 15.30 -4.75 0.53
CA LEU A 473 13.88 -4.55 0.78
C LEU A 473 13.65 -3.30 1.63
N ASP A 474 14.56 -3.01 2.56
CA ASP A 474 14.58 -1.75 3.31
C ASP A 474 14.61 -0.54 2.36
N ARG A 475 15.48 -0.59 1.34
CA ARG A 475 15.52 0.46 0.30
C ARG A 475 14.20 0.59 -0.45
N GLN A 476 13.50 -0.51 -0.72
CA GLN A 476 12.22 -0.47 -1.42
C GLN A 476 11.13 0.18 -0.56
N VAL A 477 11.02 -0.16 0.73
CA VAL A 477 10.05 0.46 1.65
C VAL A 477 10.30 1.96 1.79
N VAL A 478 11.56 2.36 1.91
CA VAL A 478 11.95 3.78 1.93
C VAL A 478 11.59 4.48 0.62
N ASN A 479 11.92 3.87 -0.52
CA ASN A 479 11.60 4.46 -1.85
C ASN A 479 10.09 4.57 -2.09
N ASN A 480 9.30 3.62 -1.61
CA ASN A 480 7.84 3.66 -1.68
C ASN A 480 7.27 4.87 -0.91
N ASN A 481 7.83 5.18 0.27
CA ASN A 481 7.43 6.36 1.04
C ASN A 481 7.87 7.68 0.40
N TYR A 482 9.06 7.72 -0.22
CA TYR A 482 9.46 8.88 -1.05
C TYR A 482 8.52 9.06 -2.24
N TYR A 483 8.22 7.99 -2.96
CA TYR A 483 7.28 8.03 -4.08
C TYR A 483 5.89 8.51 -3.63
N MET A 484 5.38 8.03 -2.49
CA MET A 484 4.12 8.52 -1.93
C MET A 484 4.16 10.02 -1.64
N ALA A 485 5.24 10.52 -1.02
CA ALA A 485 5.37 11.94 -0.69
C ALA A 485 5.43 12.83 -1.94
N ASP A 486 6.05 12.35 -3.03
CA ASP A 486 6.07 13.05 -4.31
C ASP A 486 4.71 12.97 -5.01
N LEU A 487 4.05 11.81 -4.97
CA LEU A 487 2.72 11.60 -5.54
C LEU A 487 1.65 12.49 -4.88
N LEU A 488 1.72 12.69 -3.57
CA LEU A 488 0.85 13.65 -2.87
C LEU A 488 1.05 15.07 -3.39
N LYS A 489 2.29 15.47 -3.68
CA LYS A 489 2.56 16.80 -4.25
C LYS A 489 2.01 16.94 -5.66
N GLU A 490 2.21 15.92 -6.49
CA GLU A 490 1.62 15.84 -7.84
C GLU A 490 0.08 15.88 -7.80
N SER A 491 -0.50 15.34 -6.73
CA SER A 491 -1.96 15.29 -6.50
C SER A 491 -2.52 16.54 -5.82
N GLY A 492 -1.72 17.61 -5.71
CA GLY A 492 -2.17 18.94 -5.27
C GLY A 492 -1.85 19.33 -3.83
N PHE A 493 -1.27 18.43 -3.02
CA PHE A 493 -0.86 18.77 -1.65
C PHE A 493 0.45 19.57 -1.65
N SER A 494 0.50 20.67 -0.91
CA SER A 494 1.70 21.50 -0.84
C SER A 494 2.81 20.85 0.01
N SER A 495 4.05 21.36 -0.12
CA SER A 495 5.15 20.90 0.74
C SER A 495 4.98 21.29 2.21
N ASP A 496 4.10 22.25 2.52
CA ASP A 496 3.77 22.63 3.90
C ASP A 496 2.72 21.70 4.53
N GLU A 497 2.01 20.93 3.70
CA GLU A 497 1.01 19.95 4.09
C GLU A 497 1.64 18.57 4.33
N VAL A 498 2.66 18.19 3.56
CA VAL A 498 3.26 16.84 3.60
C VAL A 498 4.65 16.84 4.26
N LYS A 499 4.82 16.08 5.34
CA LYS A 499 6.12 15.81 5.97
C LYS A 499 6.43 14.32 5.92
N LEU A 500 7.53 13.97 5.26
CA LEU A 500 8.12 12.64 5.31
C LEU A 500 9.36 12.64 6.21
N VAL A 501 9.42 11.69 7.14
CA VAL A 501 10.57 11.44 8.00
C VAL A 501 11.10 10.03 7.75
N VAL A 502 12.38 9.93 7.41
CA VAL A 502 13.10 8.65 7.27
C VAL A 502 14.17 8.55 8.37
N ASP A 503 14.04 7.59 9.30
CA ASP A 503 15.07 7.32 10.31
C ASP A 503 16.00 6.21 9.81
N PRO A 504 17.27 6.47 9.44
CA PRO A 504 18.16 5.46 8.87
C PRO A 504 18.44 4.24 9.77
N LYS A 505 18.12 4.33 11.07
CA LYS A 505 18.25 3.24 12.03
C LYS A 505 16.91 2.60 12.41
N GLY A 506 15.80 3.21 12.01
CA GLY A 506 14.44 2.75 12.32
C GLY A 506 14.14 1.38 11.76
N THR A 507 13.48 0.56 12.56
CA THR A 507 12.94 -0.78 12.25
C THR A 507 11.41 -0.75 12.31
N GLN A 508 10.75 -1.79 11.79
CA GLN A 508 9.29 -1.89 11.74
C GLN A 508 8.73 -2.34 13.10
N ASP A 509 8.80 -1.47 14.11
CA ASP A 509 8.34 -1.78 15.47
C ASP A 509 7.86 -0.53 16.25
N GLU A 510 7.13 -0.79 17.33
CA GLU A 510 6.48 0.21 18.17
C GLU A 510 7.47 1.10 18.92
N LYS A 511 8.71 0.65 19.14
CA LYS A 511 9.73 1.49 19.77
C LYS A 511 10.06 2.70 18.89
N TYR A 512 10.16 2.51 17.58
CA TYR A 512 10.38 3.62 16.65
C TYR A 512 9.11 4.41 16.37
N TRP A 513 7.95 3.76 16.26
CA TRP A 513 6.69 4.48 16.10
C TRP A 513 6.41 5.39 17.30
N SER A 514 6.56 4.88 18.53
CA SER A 514 6.46 5.66 19.77
C SER A 514 7.42 6.86 19.78
N LYS A 515 8.68 6.65 19.38
CA LYS A 515 9.68 7.73 19.29
C LYS A 515 9.24 8.84 18.34
N TRP A 516 8.77 8.48 17.15
CA TRP A 516 8.42 9.45 16.11
C TRP A 516 7.00 9.99 16.24
N PHE A 517 6.16 9.40 17.07
CA PHE A 517 4.82 9.88 17.37
C PHE A 517 4.83 11.28 17.98
N GLU A 518 5.81 11.60 18.83
CA GLU A 518 5.98 12.96 19.38
C GLU A 518 6.19 14.02 18.29
N ASP A 519 7.07 13.74 17.31
CA ASP A 519 7.32 14.65 16.18
C ASP A 519 6.09 14.74 15.26
N GLY A 520 5.42 13.60 15.05
CA GLY A 520 4.16 13.54 14.29
C GLY A 520 3.07 14.42 14.90
N LEU A 521 2.85 14.34 16.22
CA LEU A 521 1.86 15.18 16.91
C LEU A 521 2.19 16.66 16.81
N LEU A 522 3.46 17.04 17.00
CA LEU A 522 3.91 18.42 16.87
C LEU A 522 3.69 18.97 15.46
N TRP A 523 3.88 18.15 14.43
CA TRP A 523 3.63 18.53 13.05
C TRP A 523 2.13 18.64 12.74
N LEU A 524 1.35 17.61 13.09
CA LEU A 524 -0.08 17.53 12.77
C LEU A 524 -0.88 18.65 13.45
N TYR A 525 -0.49 19.03 14.67
CA TYR A 525 -1.14 20.05 15.49
C TYR A 525 -0.28 21.31 15.68
N LYS A 526 0.55 21.64 14.69
CA LYS A 526 1.29 22.91 14.64
C LYS A 526 0.33 24.10 14.80
N LYS A 527 0.72 25.07 15.62
CA LYS A 527 -0.05 26.31 15.88
C LYS A 527 0.24 27.37 14.83
#